data_AF-A0AAN8M0C4-F1
#
_entry.id   AF-A0AAN8M0C4-F1
#
_cell.length_a   1.000
_cell.length_b   1.000
_cell.length_c   1.000
_cell.angle_alpha   90.00
_cell.angle_beta   90.00
_cell.angle_gamma   90.00
#
_symmetry.space_group_name_H-M   'P 1'
#
loop_
_entity.id
_entity.type
_entity.pdbx_description
1 polymer ?
#
loop_
_entity_poly.entity_id
_entity_poly.type
_entity_poly.pdbx_seq_one_letter_code
_entity_poly.pdbx_strand_id
1 'polypeptide(L)'
;MVIKVFIASSSGSTAIKKQQQDIMGFLTVNKIDFEECDIVTSEDNRKWMRENVPEDFRPTTGVPLPPQIFNEEQYCGNYEAFFDAREEHAVYAFLGLTAPPGSKEAEALARQEQQ
;
A
#
# COMPACT_ATOMS: atom_id res chain seq x y z
N MET A 1 14.30 2.30 2.41
CA MET A 1 12.96 1.74 2.18
C MET A 1 12.04 2.25 3.26
N VAL A 2 11.12 3.14 2.90
CA VAL A 2 10.07 3.65 3.79
C VAL A 2 8.75 3.50 3.05
N ILE A 3 7.83 2.71 3.62
CA ILE A 3 6.48 2.58 3.06
C ILE A 3 5.70 3.85 3.38
N LYS A 4 5.13 4.49 2.37
CA LYS A 4 4.24 5.64 2.53
C LYS A 4 2.83 5.20 2.23
N VAL A 5 1.92 5.45 3.18
CA VAL A 5 0.50 5.18 3.01
C VAL A 5 -0.22 6.52 2.97
N PHE A 6 -0.69 6.89 1.78
CA PHE A 6 -1.50 8.09 1.62
C PHE A 6 -2.92 7.81 2.07
N ILE A 7 -3.38 8.58 3.06
CA ILE A 7 -4.68 8.41 3.70
C ILE A 7 -5.48 9.71 3.65
N ALA A 8 -6.79 9.61 3.87
CA ALA A 8 -7.62 10.75 4.26
C ALA A 8 -8.15 10.53 5.68
N SER A 9 -7.54 11.21 6.66
CA SER A 9 -7.88 11.05 8.08
C SER A 9 -9.34 11.36 8.39
N SER A 10 -9.89 12.43 7.78
CA SER A 10 -11.28 12.84 7.94
C SER A 10 -12.17 12.50 6.73
N SER A 11 -11.96 11.35 6.11
CA SER A 11 -12.80 10.89 4.99
C SER A 11 -14.29 10.78 5.36
N GLY A 12 -15.19 11.22 4.48
CA GLY A 12 -16.63 11.02 4.65
C GLY A 12 -17.09 9.58 4.35
N SER A 13 -16.25 8.79 3.69
CA SER A 13 -16.57 7.41 3.29
C SER A 13 -16.12 6.41 4.36
N THR A 14 -17.08 5.67 4.91
CA THR A 14 -16.80 4.57 5.85
C THR A 14 -15.96 3.46 5.19
N ALA A 15 -16.14 3.22 3.89
CA ALA A 15 -15.36 2.22 3.17
C ALA A 15 -13.87 2.61 3.13
N ILE A 16 -13.57 3.86 2.74
CA ILE A 16 -12.20 4.39 2.69
C ILE A 16 -11.53 4.31 4.08
N LYS A 17 -12.25 4.70 5.14
CA LYS A 17 -11.73 4.61 6.51
C LYS A 17 -11.32 3.19 6.88
N LYS A 18 -12.18 2.20 6.59
CA LYS A 18 -11.90 0.79 6.88
C LYS A 18 -10.72 0.26 6.07
N GLN A 19 -10.64 0.61 4.79
CA GLN A 19 -9.53 0.21 3.91
C GLN A 19 -8.18 0.74 4.40
N GLN A 20 -8.13 2.04 4.77
CA GLN A 20 -6.94 2.65 5.36
C GLN A 20 -6.53 1.95 6.66
N GLN A 21 -7.50 1.72 7.56
CA GLN A 21 -7.26 1.03 8.83
C GLN A 21 -6.76 -0.41 8.64
N ASP A 22 -7.27 -1.14 7.64
CA ASP A 22 -6.83 -2.51 7.34
C ASP A 22 -5.37 -2.54 6.89
N ILE A 23 -4.97 -1.66 5.96
CA ILE A 23 -3.57 -1.55 5.52
C ILE A 23 -2.66 -1.16 6.68
N MET A 24 -2.97 -0.07 7.39
CA MET A 24 -2.12 0.42 8.48
C MET A 24 -2.04 -0.60 9.64
N GLY A 25 -3.15 -1.28 9.93
CA GLY A 25 -3.21 -2.36 10.90
C GLY A 25 -2.34 -3.54 10.49
N PHE A 26 -2.39 -3.95 9.22
CA PHE A 26 -1.52 -5.00 8.70
C PHE A 26 -0.04 -4.64 8.82
N LEU A 27 0.36 -3.44 8.39
CA LEU A 27 1.76 -2.99 8.46
C LEU A 27 2.24 -2.97 9.91
N THR A 28 1.42 -2.46 10.83
CA THR A 28 1.72 -2.41 12.27
C THR A 28 1.93 -3.81 12.85
N VAL A 29 1.01 -4.74 12.59
CA VAL A 29 1.08 -6.13 13.14
C VAL A 29 2.31 -6.86 12.59
N ASN A 30 2.66 -6.63 11.33
CA ASN A 30 3.83 -7.22 10.68
C ASN A 30 5.14 -6.47 10.97
N LYS A 31 5.11 -5.41 11.79
CA LYS A 31 6.28 -4.58 12.14
C LYS A 31 6.98 -4.00 10.91
N ILE A 32 6.19 -3.61 9.92
CA ILE A 32 6.67 -2.89 8.74
C ILE A 32 6.55 -1.40 9.08
N ASP A 33 7.68 -0.69 9.11
CA ASP A 33 7.68 0.75 9.35
C ASP A 33 7.07 1.49 8.17
N PHE A 34 6.15 2.42 8.46
CA PHE A 34 5.48 3.22 7.44
C PHE A 34 5.20 4.64 7.92
N GLU A 35 5.01 5.54 6.95
CA GLU A 35 4.60 6.91 7.16
C GLU A 35 3.13 7.09 6.73
N GLU A 36 2.34 7.72 7.59
CA GLU A 36 0.97 8.15 7.26
C GLU A 36 1.00 9.51 6.57
N CYS A 37 0.81 9.52 5.26
CA CYS A 37 0.78 10.75 4.46
C CYS A 37 -0.66 11.24 4.30
N ASP A 38 -1.16 11.99 5.27
CA ASP A 38 -2.55 12.48 5.22
C ASP A 38 -2.75 13.58 4.17
N ILE A 39 -3.67 13.33 3.23
CA ILE A 39 -4.00 14.24 2.12
C ILE A 39 -5.05 15.28 2.48
N VAL A 40 -5.71 15.13 3.64
CA VAL A 40 -6.71 16.11 4.09
C VAL A 40 -6.03 17.28 4.79
N THR A 41 -5.03 16.99 5.62
CA THR A 41 -4.31 17.99 6.41
C THR A 41 -3.08 18.56 5.69
N SER A 42 -2.59 17.89 4.64
CA SER A 42 -1.47 18.37 3.80
C SER A 42 -1.84 18.44 2.32
N GLU A 43 -1.80 19.65 1.77
CA GLU A 43 -2.01 19.85 0.33
C GLU A 43 -0.87 19.27 -0.51
N ASP A 44 0.36 19.29 0.01
CA ASP A 44 1.52 18.72 -0.67
C ASP A 44 1.36 17.20 -0.82
N ASN A 45 0.92 16.51 0.25
CA ASN A 45 0.62 15.07 0.17
C ASN A 45 -0.50 14.79 -0.84
N ARG A 46 -1.54 15.61 -0.85
CA ARG A 46 -2.66 15.47 -1.78
C ARG A 46 -2.23 15.62 -3.23
N LYS A 47 -1.40 16.64 -3.52
CA LYS A 47 -0.89 16.91 -4.85
C LYS A 47 0.06 15.79 -5.28
N TRP A 48 1.03 15.47 -4.42
CA TRP A 48 2.03 14.45 -4.68
C TRP A 48 1.39 13.09 -4.97
N MET A 49 0.43 12.64 -4.14
CA MET A 49 -0.29 11.38 -4.38
C MET A 49 -0.94 11.36 -5.77
N ARG A 50 -1.66 12.42 -6.14
CA ARG A 50 -2.40 12.46 -7.42
C ARG A 50 -1.47 12.49 -8.63
N GLU A 51 -0.32 13.14 -8.52
CA GLU A 51 0.66 13.24 -9.60
C GLU A 51 1.45 11.95 -9.78
N ASN A 52 1.77 11.24 -8.68
CA ASN A 52 2.64 10.06 -8.70
C ASN A 52 1.89 8.72 -8.82
N VAL A 53 0.56 8.69 -8.70
CA VAL A 53 -0.22 7.51 -9.12
C VAL A 53 -0.11 7.38 -10.65
N PRO A 54 0.42 6.26 -11.20
CA PRO A 54 0.59 6.09 -12.63
C PRO A 54 -0.76 6.06 -13.36
N GLU A 55 -0.77 6.52 -14.61
CA GLU A 55 -2.00 6.71 -15.38
C GLU A 55 -2.85 5.43 -15.52
N ASP A 56 -2.20 4.28 -15.71
CA ASP A 56 -2.87 2.97 -15.82
C ASP A 56 -3.61 2.55 -14.54
N PHE A 57 -3.28 3.16 -13.40
CA PHE A 57 -3.90 2.89 -12.09
C PHE A 57 -4.86 4.01 -11.65
N ARG A 58 -5.05 5.04 -12.48
CA ARG A 58 -6.02 6.11 -12.21
C ARG A 58 -7.44 5.63 -12.53
N PRO A 59 -8.45 6.06 -11.75
CA PRO A 59 -9.84 5.72 -12.08
C PRO A 59 -10.26 6.33 -13.42
N THR A 60 -11.14 5.64 -14.17
CA THR A 60 -11.67 6.11 -15.47
C THR A 60 -12.32 7.49 -15.37
N THR A 61 -12.86 7.83 -14.20
CA THR A 61 -13.44 9.13 -13.90
C THR A 61 -12.98 9.60 -12.52
N GLY A 62 -12.56 10.86 -12.42
CA GLY A 62 -12.20 11.49 -11.16
C GLY A 62 -10.70 11.43 -10.85
N VAL A 63 -10.37 11.47 -9.56
CA VAL A 63 -8.99 11.45 -9.05
C VAL A 63 -8.74 10.19 -8.24
N PRO A 64 -7.48 9.70 -8.14
CA PRO A 64 -7.13 8.62 -7.23
C PRO A 64 -7.60 8.92 -5.80
N LEU A 65 -8.25 7.94 -5.18
CA LEU A 65 -8.75 8.01 -3.81
C LEU A 65 -7.83 7.20 -2.89
N PRO A 66 -7.64 7.64 -1.63
CA PRO A 66 -6.90 6.84 -0.66
C PRO A 66 -7.66 5.56 -0.27
N PRO A 67 -6.95 4.52 0.21
CA PRO A 67 -5.50 4.49 0.44
C PRO A 67 -4.69 4.26 -0.84
N GLN A 68 -3.51 4.89 -0.91
CA GLN A 68 -2.51 4.67 -1.97
C GLN A 68 -1.15 4.37 -1.33
N ILE A 69 -0.50 3.31 -1.75
CA ILE A 69 0.72 2.78 -1.13
C ILE A 69 1.90 3.00 -2.06
N PHE A 70 2.98 3.54 -1.50
CA PHE A 70 4.25 3.73 -2.18
C PHE A 70 5.38 3.16 -1.32
N ASN A 71 6.43 2.66 -1.97
CA ASN A 71 7.73 2.45 -1.35
C ASN A 71 8.64 3.59 -1.82
N GLU A 72 8.90 4.55 -0.94
CA GLU A 72 9.57 5.82 -1.25
C GLU A 72 8.85 6.64 -2.34
N GLU A 73 9.25 6.50 -3.60
CA GLU A 73 8.64 7.14 -4.78
C GLU A 73 8.00 6.11 -5.72
N GLN A 74 8.26 4.82 -5.52
CA GLN A 74 7.72 3.75 -6.34
C GLN A 74 6.29 3.45 -5.93
N TYR A 75 5.37 3.51 -6.89
CA TYR A 75 3.98 3.12 -6.66
C TYR A 75 3.86 1.61 -6.46
N CYS A 76 3.30 1.20 -5.33
CA CYS A 76 2.99 -0.20 -5.04
C CYS A 76 1.57 -0.54 -5.51
N GLY A 77 0.57 0.26 -5.11
CA GLY A 77 -0.81 0.02 -5.49
C GLY A 77 -1.85 0.71 -4.61
N ASN A 78 -3.10 0.50 -4.97
CA ASN A 78 -4.27 0.90 -4.19
C ASN A 78 -4.68 -0.20 -3.19
N TYR A 79 -5.82 -0.03 -2.53
CA TYR A 79 -6.34 -1.05 -1.60
C TYR A 79 -6.60 -2.41 -2.25
N GLU A 80 -7.13 -2.43 -3.48
CA GLU A 80 -7.48 -3.68 -4.18
C GLU A 80 -6.22 -4.48 -4.48
N ALA A 81 -5.19 -3.84 -5.04
CA ALA A 81 -3.90 -4.48 -5.28
C ALA A 81 -3.25 -5.01 -3.99
N PHE A 82 -3.36 -4.26 -2.88
CA PHE A 82 -2.90 -4.74 -1.58
C PHE A 82 -3.69 -5.96 -1.09
N PHE A 83 -5.01 -5.95 -1.28
CA PHE A 83 -5.88 -7.05 -0.91
C PHE A 83 -5.54 -8.32 -1.71
N ASP A 84 -5.38 -8.19 -3.02
CA ASP A 84 -5.01 -9.30 -3.91
C ASP A 84 -3.64 -9.88 -3.51
N ALA A 85 -2.64 -9.02 -3.28
CA ALA A 85 -1.33 -9.45 -2.78
C ALA A 85 -1.41 -10.16 -1.42
N ARG A 86 -2.36 -9.78 -0.56
CA ARG A 86 -2.57 -10.44 0.73
C ARG A 86 -3.16 -11.85 0.57
N GLU A 87 -4.15 -12.01 -0.30
CA GLU A 87 -4.75 -13.31 -0.62
C GLU A 87 -3.71 -14.27 -1.25
N GLU A 88 -2.80 -13.73 -2.05
CA GLU A 88 -1.69 -14.48 -2.67
C GLU A 88 -0.49 -14.71 -1.74
N HIS A 89 -0.52 -14.19 -0.51
CA HIS A 89 0.62 -14.21 0.42
C HIS A 89 1.91 -13.59 -0.17
N ALA A 90 1.76 -12.51 -0.93
CA ALA A 90 2.81 -11.81 -1.66
C ALA A 90 2.92 -10.31 -1.27
N VAL A 91 2.54 -9.97 -0.03
CA VAL A 91 2.48 -8.56 0.41
C VAL A 91 3.87 -7.93 0.50
N TYR A 92 4.90 -8.67 0.90
CA TYR A 92 6.24 -8.09 0.99
C TYR A 92 6.77 -7.75 -0.40
N ALA A 93 6.59 -8.65 -1.38
CA ALA A 93 6.88 -8.39 -2.79
C ALA A 93 6.08 -7.20 -3.35
N PHE A 94 4.78 -7.11 -3.04
CA PHE A 94 3.94 -5.97 -3.42
C PHE A 94 4.48 -4.64 -2.88
N LEU A 95 4.96 -4.63 -1.64
CA LEU A 95 5.59 -3.47 -1.01
C LEU A 95 7.04 -3.23 -1.51
N GLY A 96 7.59 -4.10 -2.36
CA GLY A 96 8.99 -4.03 -2.78
C GLY A 96 9.98 -4.31 -1.63
N LEU A 97 9.57 -5.13 -0.66
CA LEU A 97 10.35 -5.53 0.50
C LEU A 97 10.76 -7.01 0.40
N THR A 98 11.85 -7.37 1.06
CA THR A 98 12.21 -8.78 1.24
C THR A 98 11.32 -9.40 2.31
N ALA A 99 10.65 -10.50 1.96
CA ALA A 99 9.85 -11.26 2.92
C ALA A 99 10.72 -11.78 4.08
N PRO A 100 10.28 -11.66 5.34
CA PRO A 100 11.08 -12.08 6.48
C PRO A 100 11.24 -13.60 6.50
N PRO A 101 12.39 -14.13 6.96
CA PRO A 101 12.61 -15.57 7.07
C PRO A 101 11.54 -16.26 7.91
N GLY A 102 11.03 -17.40 7.43
CA GLY A 102 9.94 -18.15 8.08
C GLY A 102 8.53 -17.60 7.82
N SER A 103 8.39 -16.55 7.02
CA SER A 103 7.09 -16.19 6.45
C SER A 103 6.70 -17.16 5.32
N LYS A 104 5.39 -17.35 5.12
CA LYS A 104 4.87 -18.16 4.00
C LYS A 104 5.42 -17.71 2.64
N GLU A 105 5.58 -16.40 2.46
CA GLU A 105 6.11 -15.80 1.23
C GLU A 105 7.58 -16.17 1.01
N ALA A 106 8.42 -16.04 2.04
CA ALA A 106 9.84 -16.44 1.96
C ALA A 106 10.00 -17.94 1.71
N GLU A 107 9.15 -18.78 2.31
CA GLU A 107 9.14 -20.22 2.06
C GLU A 107 8.73 -20.57 0.62
N ALA A 108 7.75 -19.86 0.05
CA ALA A 108 7.31 -20.07 -1.32
C ALA A 108 8.41 -19.70 -2.33
N LEU A 109 9.08 -18.56 -2.15
CA LEU A 109 10.21 -18.12 -2.96
C LEU A 109 11.36 -19.13 -2.93
N ALA A 110 11.76 -19.57 -1.73
CA ALA A 110 12.84 -20.55 -1.56
C ALA A 110 12.54 -21.90 -2.24
N ARG A 111 11.26 -22.30 -2.33
CA ARG A 111 10.84 -23.53 -3.04
C ARG A 111 10.87 -23.39 -4.55
N GLN A 112 10.65 -22.20 -5.09
CA GLN A 112 10.69 -21.95 -6.53
C GLN A 112 12.13 -21.90 -7.05
N GLU A 113 13.07 -21.34 -6.29
CA GLU A 113 14.50 -21.29 -6.67
C GLU A 113 15.20 -22.66 -6.68
N GLN A 114 14.59 -23.67 -6.07
CA GLN A 114 15.11 -25.04 -6.00
C GLN A 114 14.58 -25.96 -7.11
N GLN A 115 13.71 -25.46 -7.99
CA GLN A 115 13.16 -26.18 -9.14
C GLN A 115 13.83 -25.74 -10.45
#